data_AF-A0AAV9ZSJ6-F1
#
_entry.id   AF-A0AAV9ZSJ6-F1
#
_cell.length_a   1.000
_cell.length_b   1.000
_cell.length_c   1.000
_cell.angle_alpha   90.00
_cell.angle_beta   90.00
_cell.angle_gamma   90.00
#
_symmetry.space_group_name_H-M   'P 1'
#
loop_
_entity.id
_entity.type
_entity.pdbx_description
1 polymer ?
#
loop_
_entity_poly.entity_id
_entity_poly.type
_entity_poly.pdbx_seq_one_letter_code
_entity_poly.pdbx_strand_id
1 'polypeptide(L)'
;MVEGSPNAFPAFLTSAPFDDATADTILRSSDGVDFHVYRIILSCASPFFKDMFSLPQANSTDLGLPIIPLSEHSRLLDSFLRVWYPGAKTVPFENVDQLADVIELALVKYDLEYLAPFLQKQLLSFKELRCLSVFSIACRYGWDDIVKDAARQSLTFDIQWLIGRNSSHLKYITGHNYQALLRYHAACSQAASSAGRLLPWADAEYTWIHCTTCAAHPAKRSVPGLEGRIAPRAWIFQYLDDAAAVLKQKPGANVKDPGLVVGAHHKIMACHNLSCRINGLRDLSKFIAEKYVPAINEAIDAVPLRI
;
A
#
# COMPACT_ATOMS: atom_id res chain seq x y z
N MET A 1 6.74 -47.53 -33.28
CA MET A 1 5.86 -47.07 -32.19
C MET A 1 6.59 -45.92 -31.53
N VAL A 2 6.10 -44.70 -31.78
CA VAL A 2 6.77 -43.45 -31.39
C VAL A 2 6.63 -43.23 -29.89
N GLU A 3 7.71 -42.68 -29.34
CA GLU A 3 8.00 -42.28 -27.97
C GLU A 3 6.87 -41.54 -27.24
N GLY A 4 6.80 -41.78 -25.93
CA GLY A 4 6.13 -40.90 -24.98
C GLY A 4 7.12 -40.49 -23.89
N SER A 5 7.93 -39.46 -24.17
CA SER A 5 8.72 -38.76 -23.15
C SER A 5 7.78 -38.18 -22.09
N PRO A 6 8.04 -38.38 -20.78
CA PRO A 6 7.34 -37.63 -19.75
C PRO A 6 7.75 -36.17 -19.87
N ASN A 7 6.78 -35.25 -19.89
CA ASN A 7 6.96 -33.81 -19.91
C ASN A 7 8.04 -33.37 -18.91
N ALA A 8 9.26 -33.17 -19.38
CA ALA A 8 10.30 -32.48 -18.64
C ALA A 8 9.94 -31.00 -18.64
N PHE A 9 9.32 -30.54 -17.56
CA PHE A 9 9.33 -29.11 -17.25
C PHE A 9 10.78 -28.63 -17.29
N PRO A 10 11.08 -27.44 -17.85
CA PRO A 10 12.45 -26.95 -17.85
C PRO A 10 12.95 -26.90 -16.41
N ALA A 11 13.99 -27.68 -16.12
CA ALA A 11 14.57 -27.79 -14.79
C ALA A 11 15.01 -26.39 -14.33
N PHE A 12 14.52 -25.95 -13.17
CA PHE A 12 15.04 -24.73 -12.56
C PHE A 12 16.50 -24.98 -12.19
N LEU A 13 17.41 -24.19 -12.75
CA LEU A 13 18.84 -24.30 -12.49
C LEU A 13 19.24 -23.28 -11.44
N THR A 14 19.94 -23.74 -10.40
CA THR A 14 20.57 -22.84 -9.44
C THR A 14 21.64 -22.02 -10.13
N SER A 15 21.85 -20.82 -9.61
CA SER A 15 22.90 -19.91 -10.08
C SER A 15 23.62 -19.32 -8.88
N ALA A 16 24.81 -18.78 -9.13
CA ALA A 16 25.64 -18.15 -8.12
C ALA A 16 24.83 -17.30 -7.11
N PRO A 17 25.06 -17.51 -5.79
CA PRO A 17 26.13 -18.31 -5.19
C PRO A 17 25.76 -19.78 -4.90
N PHE A 18 24.62 -20.28 -5.38
CA PHE A 18 24.09 -21.60 -5.00
C PHE A 18 24.55 -22.78 -5.89
N ASP A 19 25.52 -22.52 -6.78
CA ASP A 19 26.15 -23.47 -7.71
C ASP A 19 27.64 -23.73 -7.36
N ASP A 20 28.07 -23.35 -6.16
CA ASP A 20 29.45 -23.51 -5.70
C ASP A 20 29.79 -24.97 -5.35
N ALA A 21 30.65 -25.59 -6.15
CA ALA A 21 31.12 -26.96 -5.94
C ALA A 21 31.93 -27.16 -4.65
N THR A 22 32.40 -26.08 -4.01
CA THR A 22 33.16 -26.11 -2.76
C THR A 22 32.29 -26.01 -1.50
N ALA A 23 30.97 -25.87 -1.66
CA ALA A 23 30.01 -25.86 -0.57
C ALA A 23 30.06 -27.14 0.28
N ASP A 24 29.82 -27.00 1.59
CA ASP A 24 29.90 -28.11 2.55
C ASP A 24 28.55 -28.79 2.85
N THR A 25 27.45 -28.27 2.29
CA THR A 25 26.08 -28.76 2.51
C THR A 25 25.19 -28.50 1.28
N ILE A 26 24.21 -29.37 1.04
CA ILE A 26 23.21 -29.21 -0.01
C ILE A 26 21.82 -29.09 0.63
N LEU A 27 21.08 -28.02 0.31
CA LEU A 27 19.64 -27.94 0.55
C LEU A 27 18.91 -28.42 -0.70
N ARG A 28 18.12 -29.49 -0.59
CA ARG A 28 17.33 -30.04 -1.70
C ARG A 28 15.89 -29.58 -1.56
N SER A 29 15.41 -28.82 -2.55
CA SER A 29 14.01 -28.40 -2.65
C SER A 29 13.05 -29.58 -2.91
N SER A 30 11.76 -29.36 -2.72
CA SER A 30 10.72 -30.39 -2.90
C SER A 30 10.60 -30.90 -4.34
N ASP A 31 10.96 -30.07 -5.32
CA ASP A 31 11.02 -30.40 -6.76
C ASP A 31 12.40 -30.93 -7.20
N GLY A 32 13.29 -31.24 -6.24
CA GLY A 32 14.55 -31.95 -6.49
C GLY A 32 15.71 -31.08 -6.95
N VAL A 33 15.58 -29.76 -6.90
CA VAL A 33 16.69 -28.83 -7.19
C VAL A 33 17.60 -28.68 -5.97
N ASP A 34 18.90 -28.77 -6.22
CA ASP A 34 19.97 -28.70 -5.21
C ASP A 34 20.58 -27.29 -5.11
N PHE A 35 20.60 -26.75 -3.90
CA PHE A 35 21.22 -25.48 -3.55
C PHE A 35 22.48 -25.76 -2.73
N HIS A 36 23.64 -25.48 -3.32
CA HIS A 36 24.94 -25.66 -2.67
C HIS A 36 25.20 -24.47 -1.74
N VAL A 37 25.30 -24.74 -0.44
CA VAL A 37 25.41 -23.72 0.60
C VAL A 37 26.39 -24.10 1.72
N TYR A 38 26.84 -23.12 2.47
CA TYR A 38 27.74 -23.31 3.61
C TYR A 38 26.95 -23.37 4.92
N ARG A 39 27.13 -24.44 5.66
CA ARG A 39 26.51 -24.69 6.97
C ARG A 39 26.75 -23.55 7.95
N ILE A 40 27.97 -23.00 7.97
CA ILE A 40 28.34 -21.91 8.86
C ILE A 40 27.52 -20.63 8.57
N ILE A 41 27.24 -20.33 7.30
CA ILE A 41 26.43 -19.17 6.91
C ILE A 41 24.99 -19.36 7.40
N LEU A 42 24.39 -20.52 7.12
CA LEU A 42 23.04 -20.85 7.57
C LEU A 42 22.93 -20.79 9.11
N SER A 43 23.90 -21.36 9.82
CA SER A 43 23.93 -21.43 11.30
C SER A 43 24.14 -20.05 11.95
N CYS A 44 24.91 -19.17 11.31
CA CYS A 44 25.11 -17.80 11.79
C CYS A 44 23.87 -16.92 11.55
N ALA A 45 23.14 -17.16 10.46
CA ALA A 45 21.95 -16.41 10.12
C ALA A 45 20.74 -16.84 10.96
N SER A 46 20.52 -18.15 11.09
CA SER A 46 19.29 -18.73 11.63
C SER A 46 19.54 -19.63 12.84
N PRO A 47 18.91 -19.36 14.00
CA PRO A 47 18.86 -20.28 15.12
C PRO A 47 18.29 -21.65 14.74
N PHE A 48 17.22 -21.68 13.94
CA PHE A 48 16.63 -22.92 13.44
C PHE A 48 17.67 -23.80 12.74
N PHE A 49 18.43 -23.24 11.78
CA PHE A 49 19.43 -24.02 11.08
C PHE A 49 20.55 -24.46 12.03
N LYS A 50 21.02 -23.58 12.92
CA LYS A 50 22.04 -23.92 13.92
C LYS A 50 21.64 -25.13 14.77
N ASP A 51 20.39 -25.14 15.25
CA ASP A 51 19.86 -26.22 16.08
C ASP A 51 19.69 -27.50 15.25
N MET A 52 19.14 -27.41 14.03
CA MET A 52 19.02 -28.54 13.11
C MET A 52 20.38 -29.21 12.83
N PHE A 53 21.45 -28.42 12.67
CA PHE A 53 22.81 -28.93 12.46
C PHE A 53 23.46 -29.53 13.71
N SER A 54 22.94 -29.24 14.90
CA SER A 54 23.41 -29.82 16.16
C SER A 54 22.84 -31.21 16.44
N LEU A 55 21.74 -31.58 15.77
CA LEU A 55 21.10 -32.89 15.92
C LEU A 55 21.90 -33.99 15.21
N PRO A 56 21.89 -35.25 15.72
CA PRO A 56 22.47 -36.39 15.03
C PRO A 56 21.78 -36.60 13.67
N GLN A 57 22.50 -36.36 12.58
CA GLN A 57 21.97 -36.60 11.23
C GLN A 57 22.08 -38.08 10.90
N ALA A 58 20.99 -38.70 10.43
CA ALA A 58 21.01 -40.08 9.97
C ALA A 58 21.86 -40.18 8.69
N ASN A 59 23.09 -40.68 8.87
CA ASN A 59 24.09 -41.11 7.90
C ASN A 59 23.92 -40.62 6.45
N SER A 60 24.85 -39.74 6.09
CA SER A 60 25.42 -39.59 4.75
C SER A 60 25.55 -40.92 4.00
N THR A 61 25.07 -40.93 2.77
CA THR A 61 25.48 -41.85 1.70
C THR A 61 27.00 -41.97 1.64
N ASP A 62 27.50 -43.14 1.22
CA ASP A 62 28.92 -43.57 1.19
C ASP A 62 29.91 -42.63 0.44
N LEU A 63 29.45 -41.49 -0.11
CA LEU A 63 30.21 -40.57 -0.96
C LEU A 63 29.67 -39.12 -0.82
N GLY A 64 30.32 -38.27 0.00
CA GLY A 64 30.36 -36.80 -0.20
C GLY A 64 29.07 -35.98 0.04
N LEU A 65 29.19 -35.01 0.97
CA LEU A 65 28.27 -33.89 1.29
C LEU A 65 26.88 -34.24 1.89
N PRO A 66 26.51 -33.64 3.04
CA PRO A 66 25.18 -33.80 3.62
C PRO A 66 24.10 -33.12 2.76
N ILE A 67 23.03 -33.86 2.45
CA ILE A 67 21.86 -33.37 1.71
C ILE A 67 20.68 -33.24 2.68
N ILE A 68 20.08 -32.06 2.74
CA ILE A 68 18.97 -31.73 3.63
C ILE A 68 17.73 -31.49 2.78
N PRO A 69 16.75 -32.40 2.80
CA PRO A 69 15.52 -32.21 2.07
C PRO A 69 14.65 -31.13 2.74
N LEU A 70 14.14 -30.20 1.95
CA LEU A 70 13.23 -29.13 2.36
C LEU A 70 11.87 -29.29 1.67
N SER A 71 10.82 -28.82 2.34
CA SER A 71 9.45 -28.83 1.81
C SER A 71 9.17 -27.74 0.77
N GLU A 72 10.08 -26.77 0.62
CA GLU A 72 9.89 -25.61 -0.26
C GLU A 72 10.26 -25.96 -1.70
N HIS A 73 9.45 -25.44 -2.63
CA HIS A 73 9.78 -25.46 -4.06
C HIS A 73 10.97 -24.55 -4.35
N SER A 74 11.81 -24.97 -5.29
CA SER A 74 13.03 -24.30 -5.76
C SER A 74 12.90 -22.78 -5.94
N ARG A 75 11.86 -22.28 -6.61
CA ARG A 75 11.67 -20.83 -6.84
C ARG A 75 11.53 -20.03 -5.55
N LEU A 76 10.77 -20.57 -4.59
CA LEU A 76 10.55 -19.93 -3.31
C LEU A 76 11.82 -19.99 -2.46
N LEU A 77 12.49 -21.15 -2.45
CA LEU A 77 13.75 -21.34 -1.74
C LEU A 77 14.86 -20.42 -2.28
N ASP A 78 14.99 -20.29 -3.60
CA ASP A 78 15.93 -19.35 -4.24
C ASP A 78 15.64 -17.90 -3.81
N SER A 79 14.38 -17.48 -3.91
CA SER A 79 13.96 -16.13 -3.49
C SER A 79 14.28 -15.86 -2.03
N PHE A 80 14.00 -16.83 -1.16
CA PHE A 80 14.27 -16.77 0.28
C PHE A 80 15.77 -16.66 0.58
N LEU A 81 16.60 -17.55 0.02
CA LEU A 81 18.05 -17.53 0.28
C LEU A 81 18.69 -16.25 -0.25
N ARG A 82 18.26 -15.72 -1.40
CA ARG A 82 18.79 -14.47 -1.98
C ARG A 82 18.57 -13.23 -1.12
N VAL A 83 17.65 -13.26 -0.16
CA VAL A 83 17.40 -12.12 0.73
C VAL A 83 18.60 -11.86 1.64
N TRP A 84 19.31 -12.90 2.07
CA TRP A 84 20.28 -12.80 3.16
C TRP A 84 21.59 -13.54 2.94
N TYR A 85 21.66 -14.44 1.95
CA TYR A 85 22.86 -15.22 1.70
C TYR A 85 23.98 -14.37 1.06
N PRO A 86 25.22 -14.37 1.59
CA PRO A 86 26.31 -13.56 1.06
C PRO A 86 26.62 -13.83 -0.42
N GLY A 87 26.90 -12.77 -1.18
CA GLY A 87 27.19 -12.86 -2.61
C GLY A 87 25.96 -13.10 -3.49
N ALA A 88 24.78 -13.32 -2.91
CA ALA A 88 23.55 -13.37 -3.66
C ALA A 88 23.16 -11.99 -4.21
N LYS A 89 22.84 -11.96 -5.50
CA LYS A 89 22.20 -10.79 -6.11
C LYS A 89 20.74 -10.76 -5.70
N THR A 90 20.32 -9.71 -5.02
CA THR A 90 18.91 -9.47 -4.70
C THR A 90 18.12 -9.28 -5.99
N VAL A 91 17.08 -10.09 -6.17
CA VAL A 91 16.13 -9.99 -7.29
C VAL A 91 14.83 -9.40 -6.74
N PRO A 92 14.18 -8.45 -7.43
CA PRO A 92 12.88 -7.96 -7.03
C PRO A 92 11.83 -9.08 -6.97
N PHE A 93 10.93 -9.02 -5.98
CA PHE A 93 9.80 -9.93 -5.91
C PHE A 93 8.82 -9.65 -7.06
N GLU A 94 8.38 -10.71 -7.75
CA GLU A 94 7.46 -10.64 -8.89
C GLU A 94 6.08 -10.13 -8.47
N ASN A 95 5.63 -10.55 -7.29
CA ASN A 95 4.31 -10.22 -6.76
C ASN A 95 4.27 -10.32 -5.23
N VAL A 96 3.19 -9.81 -4.65
CA VAL A 96 3.00 -9.77 -3.20
C VAL A 96 2.82 -11.17 -2.60
N ASP A 97 2.28 -12.14 -3.35
CA ASP A 97 2.12 -13.52 -2.90
C ASP A 97 3.50 -14.17 -2.67
N GLN A 98 4.43 -14.01 -3.63
CA GLN A 98 5.82 -14.48 -3.49
C GLN A 98 6.52 -13.83 -2.30
N LEU A 99 6.35 -12.52 -2.10
CA LEU A 99 6.92 -11.85 -0.92
C LEU A 99 6.29 -12.39 0.37
N ALA A 100 4.97 -12.61 0.42
CA ALA A 100 4.29 -13.14 1.60
C ALA A 100 4.81 -14.53 1.98
N ASP A 101 5.04 -15.40 0.99
CA ASP A 101 5.62 -16.74 1.22
C ASP A 101 7.06 -16.63 1.77
N VAL A 102 7.87 -15.69 1.26
CA VAL A 102 9.22 -15.44 1.79
C VAL A 102 9.19 -14.85 3.19
N ILE A 103 8.23 -13.98 3.51
CA ILE A 103 8.05 -13.45 4.87
C ILE A 103 7.70 -14.59 5.84
N GLU A 104 6.80 -15.49 5.45
CA GLU A 104 6.42 -16.65 6.27
C GLU A 104 7.64 -17.55 6.54
N LEU A 105 8.42 -17.87 5.51
CA LEU A 105 9.64 -18.66 5.67
C LEU A 105 10.65 -17.98 6.58
N ALA A 106 10.91 -16.69 6.36
CA ALA A 106 11.90 -15.95 7.12
C ALA A 106 11.51 -15.78 8.58
N LEU A 107 10.29 -15.33 8.86
CA LEU A 107 9.91 -14.91 10.21
C LEU A 107 9.30 -16.04 11.04
N VAL A 108 8.70 -17.05 10.40
CA VAL A 108 7.97 -18.12 11.11
C VAL A 108 8.71 -19.45 11.06
N LYS A 109 9.26 -19.83 9.91
CA LYS A 109 9.88 -21.17 9.75
C LYS A 109 11.35 -21.19 10.14
N TYR A 110 12.11 -20.18 9.73
CA TYR A 110 13.57 -20.17 9.81
C TYR A 110 14.13 -19.13 10.79
N ASP A 111 13.29 -18.50 11.62
CA ASP A 111 13.70 -17.60 12.72
C ASP A 111 14.70 -16.50 12.33
N LEU A 112 14.47 -15.85 11.18
CA LEU A 112 15.26 -14.74 10.66
C LEU A 112 14.59 -13.39 10.95
N GLU A 113 14.19 -13.15 12.20
CA GLU A 113 13.44 -11.94 12.60
C GLU A 113 14.16 -10.62 12.25
N TYR A 114 15.50 -10.62 12.23
CA TYR A 114 16.29 -9.46 11.85
C TYR A 114 16.05 -8.98 10.40
N LEU A 115 15.44 -9.81 9.54
CA LEU A 115 15.06 -9.44 8.19
C LEU A 115 13.75 -8.64 8.13
N ALA A 116 12.98 -8.55 9.21
CA ALA A 116 11.69 -7.87 9.22
C ALA A 116 11.75 -6.44 8.65
N PRO A 117 12.69 -5.54 9.02
CA PRO A 117 12.74 -4.19 8.46
C PRO A 117 12.97 -4.17 6.93
N PHE A 118 13.77 -5.09 6.41
CA PHE A 118 13.98 -5.23 4.97
C PHE A 118 12.70 -5.69 4.28
N LEU A 119 12.05 -6.73 4.80
CA LEU A 119 10.83 -7.30 4.24
C LEU A 119 9.65 -6.33 4.30
N GLN A 120 9.53 -5.57 5.38
CA GLN A 120 8.59 -4.46 5.53
C GLN A 120 8.76 -3.41 4.41
N LYS A 121 10.00 -3.00 4.14
CA LYS A 121 10.31 -2.05 3.06
C LYS A 121 9.94 -2.61 1.68
N GLN A 122 10.18 -3.91 1.45
CA GLN A 122 9.78 -4.58 0.21
C GLN A 122 8.26 -4.64 0.09
N LEU A 123 7.54 -4.91 1.19
CA LEU A 123 6.09 -4.95 1.21
C LEU A 123 5.47 -3.59 0.84
N LEU A 124 6.02 -2.50 1.38
CA LEU A 124 5.61 -1.13 1.07
C LEU A 124 5.92 -0.69 -0.36
N SER A 125 6.82 -1.40 -1.07
CA SER A 125 7.13 -1.09 -2.47
C SER A 125 6.00 -1.48 -3.43
N PHE A 126 5.10 -2.38 -3.01
CA PHE A 126 3.91 -2.76 -3.78
C PHE A 126 2.84 -1.66 -3.72
N LYS A 127 2.67 -0.90 -4.82
CA LYS A 127 1.76 0.25 -4.90
C LYS A 127 0.27 -0.11 -4.98
N GLU A 128 -0.55 0.85 -4.55
CA GLU A 128 -2.00 1.13 -4.70
C GLU A 128 -2.98 -0.05 -4.83
N LEU A 129 -2.78 -1.02 -5.73
CA LEU A 129 -3.72 -2.12 -5.97
C LEU A 129 -3.61 -3.28 -4.97
N ARG A 130 -2.73 -3.17 -3.97
CA ARG A 130 -2.45 -4.24 -2.99
C ARG A 130 -2.68 -3.82 -1.54
N CYS A 131 -3.36 -2.70 -1.28
CA CYS A 131 -3.64 -2.23 0.09
C CYS A 131 -4.24 -3.35 0.98
N LEU A 132 -5.19 -4.15 0.48
CA LEU A 132 -5.75 -5.28 1.23
C LEU A 132 -4.74 -6.39 1.51
N SER A 133 -3.87 -6.73 0.56
CA SER A 133 -2.80 -7.72 0.76
C SER A 133 -1.80 -7.22 1.80
N VAL A 134 -1.31 -5.99 1.63
CA VAL A 134 -0.35 -5.35 2.56
C VAL A 134 -0.96 -5.25 3.96
N PHE A 135 -2.20 -4.78 4.07
CA PHE A 135 -2.94 -4.73 5.33
C PHE A 135 -3.01 -6.11 6.00
N SER A 136 -3.38 -7.14 5.23
CA SER A 136 -3.57 -8.48 5.79
C SER A 136 -2.27 -9.13 6.25
N ILE A 137 -1.19 -8.96 5.47
CA ILE A 137 0.15 -9.42 5.82
C ILE A 137 0.63 -8.66 7.06
N ALA A 138 0.53 -7.34 7.08
CA ALA A 138 0.98 -6.53 8.20
C ALA A 138 0.23 -6.84 9.50
N CYS A 139 -1.07 -7.14 9.43
CA CYS A 139 -1.86 -7.59 10.58
C CYS A 139 -1.33 -8.93 11.14
N ARG A 140 -0.97 -9.89 10.27
CA ARG A 140 -0.43 -11.20 10.68
C ARG A 140 0.81 -11.07 11.54
N TYR A 141 1.69 -10.13 11.18
CA TYR A 141 3.01 -9.95 11.79
C TYR A 141 3.08 -8.81 12.81
N GLY A 142 1.94 -8.17 13.13
CA GLY A 142 1.90 -7.07 14.11
C GLY A 142 2.65 -5.81 13.68
N TRP A 143 2.69 -5.51 12.37
CA TRP A 143 3.39 -4.34 11.83
C TRP A 143 2.48 -3.11 11.80
N ASP A 144 2.17 -2.57 12.97
CA ASP A 144 1.12 -1.56 13.19
C ASP A 144 1.20 -0.33 12.27
N ASP A 145 2.41 0.18 12.01
CA ASP A 145 2.58 1.35 11.13
C ASP A 145 2.19 1.03 9.68
N ILE A 146 2.57 -0.15 9.20
CA ILE A 146 2.20 -0.63 7.84
C ILE A 146 0.70 -0.91 7.77
N VAL A 147 0.12 -1.43 8.85
CA VAL A 147 -1.33 -1.64 8.94
C VAL A 147 -2.08 -0.32 8.79
N LYS A 148 -1.64 0.73 9.51
CA LYS A 148 -2.24 2.08 9.41
C LYS A 148 -2.05 2.68 8.02
N ASP A 149 -0.86 2.57 7.45
CA ASP A 149 -0.56 3.09 6.10
C ASP A 149 -1.40 2.39 5.03
N ALA A 150 -1.52 1.06 5.10
CA ALA A 150 -2.33 0.29 4.17
C ALA A 150 -3.83 0.59 4.32
N ALA A 151 -4.31 0.76 5.55
CA ALA A 151 -5.68 1.19 5.82
C ALA A 151 -5.93 2.59 5.26
N ARG A 152 -4.99 3.53 5.42
CA ARG A 152 -5.08 4.87 4.83
C ARG A 152 -5.09 4.81 3.31
N GLN A 153 -4.25 3.98 2.71
CA GLN A 153 -4.23 3.79 1.25
C GLN A 153 -5.56 3.21 0.73
N SER A 154 -6.25 2.39 1.51
CA SER A 154 -7.57 1.85 1.13
C SER A 154 -8.61 2.96 0.86
N LEU A 155 -8.43 4.15 1.44
CA LEU A 155 -9.34 5.29 1.28
C LEU A 155 -9.35 5.89 -0.14
N THR A 156 -8.35 5.60 -0.97
CA THR A 156 -8.36 6.04 -2.37
C THR A 156 -9.37 5.24 -3.21
N PHE A 157 -9.86 4.12 -2.68
CA PHE A 157 -10.82 3.23 -3.32
C PHE A 157 -12.22 3.41 -2.74
N ASP A 158 -13.20 3.10 -3.58
CA ASP A 158 -14.59 3.01 -3.16
C ASP A 158 -14.78 1.79 -2.26
N ILE A 159 -15.72 1.87 -1.30
CA ILE A 159 -15.94 0.78 -0.34
C ILE A 159 -16.44 -0.51 -1.03
N GLN A 160 -17.22 -0.41 -2.11
CA GLN A 160 -17.66 -1.58 -2.89
C GLN A 160 -16.50 -2.20 -3.65
N TRP A 161 -15.52 -1.39 -4.08
CA TRP A 161 -14.28 -1.92 -4.65
C TRP A 161 -13.51 -2.75 -3.61
N LEU A 162 -13.39 -2.27 -2.37
CA LEU A 162 -12.73 -3.00 -1.29
C LEU A 162 -13.47 -4.30 -0.92
N ILE A 163 -14.81 -4.26 -0.86
CA ILE A 163 -15.63 -5.44 -0.55
C ILE A 163 -15.59 -6.46 -1.69
N GLY A 164 -15.64 -5.99 -2.94
CA GLY A 164 -15.65 -6.86 -4.12
C GLY A 164 -14.29 -7.46 -4.47
N ARG A 165 -13.20 -7.02 -3.83
CA ARG A 165 -11.86 -7.51 -4.15
C ARG A 165 -11.49 -8.71 -3.28
N ASN A 166 -11.23 -9.83 -3.95
CA ASN A 166 -10.67 -10.98 -3.28
C ASN A 166 -9.14 -10.86 -3.21
N SER A 167 -8.57 -11.13 -2.04
CA SER A 167 -7.14 -11.30 -1.84
C SER A 167 -6.90 -12.61 -1.11
N SER A 168 -6.00 -13.42 -1.65
CA SER A 168 -5.48 -14.66 -1.04
C SER A 168 -4.97 -14.44 0.40
N HIS A 169 -4.58 -13.22 0.74
CA HIS A 169 -4.00 -12.83 2.02
C HIS A 169 -5.05 -12.53 3.09
N LEU A 170 -6.33 -12.37 2.73
CA LEU A 170 -7.40 -12.17 3.72
C LEU A 170 -7.51 -13.36 4.69
N LYS A 171 -7.01 -14.55 4.30
CA LYS A 171 -6.88 -15.73 5.18
C LYS A 171 -6.03 -15.47 6.44
N TYR A 172 -5.18 -14.44 6.41
CA TYR A 172 -4.30 -14.09 7.52
C TYR A 172 -4.95 -13.23 8.59
N ILE A 173 -6.12 -12.65 8.32
CA ILE A 173 -6.81 -11.76 9.24
C ILE A 173 -8.11 -12.37 9.73
N THR A 174 -8.55 -11.96 10.91
CA THR A 174 -9.85 -12.35 11.43
C THR A 174 -10.96 -11.48 10.84
N GLY A 175 -12.21 -11.92 11.00
CA GLY A 175 -13.36 -11.07 10.71
C GLY A 175 -13.37 -9.76 11.50
N HIS A 176 -12.73 -9.72 12.67
CA HIS A 176 -12.58 -8.50 13.46
C HIS A 176 -11.70 -7.46 12.75
N ASN A 177 -10.51 -7.85 12.30
CA ASN A 177 -9.59 -6.96 11.57
C ASN A 177 -10.24 -6.42 10.28
N TYR A 178 -10.95 -7.28 9.54
CA TYR A 178 -11.64 -6.87 8.32
C TYR A 178 -12.79 -5.89 8.62
N GLN A 179 -13.61 -6.17 9.64
CA GLN A 179 -14.66 -5.26 10.07
C GLN A 179 -14.10 -3.92 10.57
N ALA A 180 -12.96 -3.92 11.26
CA ALA A 180 -12.27 -2.72 11.69
C ALA A 180 -11.86 -1.84 10.50
N LEU A 181 -11.30 -2.43 9.45
CA LEU A 181 -10.94 -1.72 8.22
C LEU A 181 -12.17 -1.08 7.54
N LEU A 182 -13.28 -1.82 7.44
CA LEU A 182 -14.51 -1.30 6.84
C LEU A 182 -15.12 -0.16 7.66
N ARG A 183 -15.12 -0.29 9.00
CA ARG A 183 -15.58 0.78 9.91
C ARG A 183 -14.70 2.01 9.82
N TYR A 184 -13.39 1.81 9.73
CA TYR A 184 -12.43 2.89 9.52
C TYR A 184 -12.72 3.63 8.21
N HIS A 185 -12.90 2.91 7.10
CA HIS A 185 -13.25 3.51 5.80
C HIS A 185 -14.54 4.33 5.87
N ALA A 186 -15.60 3.77 6.48
CA ALA A 186 -16.88 4.47 6.65
C ALA A 186 -16.76 5.73 7.54
N ALA A 187 -15.97 5.66 8.62
CA ALA A 187 -15.72 6.81 9.49
C ALA A 187 -14.92 7.91 8.76
N CYS A 188 -13.89 7.53 8.01
CA CYS A 188 -13.12 8.45 7.17
C CYS A 188 -13.97 9.08 6.07
N SER A 189 -14.89 8.33 5.46
CA SER A 189 -15.87 8.84 4.49
C SER A 189 -16.73 9.95 5.07
N GLN A 190 -17.27 9.73 6.28
CA GLN A 190 -18.06 10.75 6.94
C GLN A 190 -17.22 11.97 7.33
N ALA A 191 -16.01 11.75 7.87
CA ALA A 191 -15.11 12.82 8.28
C ALA A 191 -14.66 13.70 7.10
N ALA A 192 -14.15 13.06 6.03
CA ALA A 192 -13.69 13.75 4.82
C ALA A 192 -14.82 14.49 4.11
N SER A 193 -15.99 13.87 3.95
CA SER A 193 -17.15 14.51 3.33
C SER A 193 -17.65 15.71 4.15
N SER A 194 -17.68 15.58 5.48
CA SER A 194 -18.10 16.68 6.37
C SER A 194 -17.10 17.83 6.35
N ALA A 195 -15.79 17.54 6.47
CA ALA A 195 -14.72 18.52 6.38
C ALA A 195 -14.72 19.24 5.02
N GLY A 196 -14.95 18.50 3.93
CA GLY A 196 -15.06 19.05 2.59
C GLY A 196 -16.22 20.04 2.40
N ARG A 197 -17.25 19.99 3.25
CA ARG A 197 -18.36 20.97 3.27
C ARG A 197 -18.15 22.10 4.28
N LEU A 198 -17.50 21.80 5.40
CA LEU A 198 -17.44 22.66 6.60
C LEU A 198 -16.22 23.58 6.64
N LEU A 199 -15.64 23.88 5.49
CA LEU A 199 -14.52 24.81 5.46
C LEU A 199 -15.01 26.26 5.59
N PRO A 200 -14.38 27.06 6.47
CA PRO A 200 -14.50 28.50 6.37
C PRO A 200 -13.92 28.81 5.00
N TRP A 201 -14.79 29.15 4.04
CA TRP A 201 -14.64 29.37 2.59
C TRP A 201 -13.66 30.51 2.21
N ALA A 202 -12.78 30.80 3.17
CA ALA A 202 -11.45 31.35 3.16
C ALA A 202 -11.31 32.76 2.60
N ASP A 203 -10.16 33.34 2.94
CA ASP A 203 -9.80 34.76 3.01
C ASP A 203 -10.53 35.75 2.09
N ALA A 204 -10.62 36.98 2.61
CA ALA A 204 -11.07 38.18 1.92
C ALA A 204 -10.17 38.61 0.73
N GLU A 205 -9.41 37.68 0.15
CA GLU A 205 -8.59 37.88 -1.03
C GLU A 205 -9.11 37.05 -2.21
N TYR A 206 -9.92 36.01 -1.97
CA TYR A 206 -10.30 35.10 -3.03
C TYR A 206 -11.37 35.69 -3.96
N THR A 207 -11.22 35.39 -5.25
CA THR A 207 -12.10 35.87 -6.31
C THR A 207 -13.59 35.59 -6.07
N TRP A 208 -13.96 34.46 -5.46
CA TRP A 208 -15.38 34.16 -5.17
C TRP A 208 -16.00 35.03 -4.07
N ILE A 209 -15.21 35.82 -3.34
CA ILE A 209 -15.69 36.80 -2.37
C ILE A 209 -16.01 38.13 -3.08
N HIS A 210 -15.09 38.64 -3.90
CA HIS A 210 -15.16 40.01 -4.45
C HIS A 210 -15.76 40.11 -5.86
N CYS A 211 -15.76 39.03 -6.64
CA CYS A 211 -16.33 39.06 -7.98
C CYS A 211 -17.81 39.45 -7.90
N THR A 212 -18.25 40.55 -8.50
CA THR A 212 -19.65 41.00 -8.43
C THR A 212 -20.54 40.47 -9.56
N THR A 213 -19.95 39.88 -10.60
CA THR A 213 -20.66 39.47 -11.82
C THR A 213 -21.12 38.02 -11.83
N CYS A 214 -20.41 37.12 -11.15
CA CYS A 214 -20.85 35.72 -11.03
C CYS A 214 -22.08 35.62 -10.14
N ALA A 215 -22.94 34.64 -10.42
CA ALA A 215 -24.11 34.32 -9.61
C ALA A 215 -23.72 34.18 -8.13
N ALA A 216 -24.39 34.93 -7.27
CA ALA A 216 -24.16 34.90 -5.83
C ALA A 216 -24.89 33.71 -5.19
N HIS A 217 -24.28 33.11 -4.18
CA HIS A 217 -24.93 32.10 -3.35
C HIS A 217 -26.02 32.76 -2.48
N PRO A 218 -27.19 32.13 -2.27
CA PRO A 218 -28.29 32.74 -1.52
C PRO A 218 -27.95 32.98 -0.04
N ALA A 219 -27.14 32.11 0.57
CA ALA A 219 -26.73 32.26 1.96
C ALA A 219 -25.51 33.18 2.09
N LYS A 220 -25.70 34.33 2.74
CA LYS A 220 -24.61 35.23 3.12
C LYS A 220 -23.80 34.67 4.30
N ARG A 221 -22.50 34.94 4.34
CA ARG A 221 -21.57 34.45 5.35
C ARG A 221 -20.70 35.58 5.91
N SER A 222 -20.23 35.43 7.15
CA SER A 222 -19.31 36.38 7.79
C SER A 222 -17.88 36.01 7.45
N VAL A 223 -17.13 36.95 6.83
CA VAL A 223 -15.74 36.71 6.39
C VAL A 223 -14.81 37.37 7.39
N PRO A 224 -13.81 36.66 7.93
CA PRO A 224 -12.74 37.30 8.70
C PRO A 224 -12.11 38.45 7.91
N GLY A 225 -11.97 39.61 8.55
CA GLY A 225 -11.38 40.80 7.93
C GLY A 225 -12.33 41.65 7.07
N LEU A 226 -13.61 41.27 6.91
CA LEU A 226 -14.61 42.09 6.22
C LEU A 226 -15.79 42.40 7.14
N GLU A 227 -16.28 43.64 7.06
CA GLU A 227 -17.49 44.05 7.79
C GLU A 227 -18.76 43.45 7.16
N GLY A 228 -19.63 42.92 8.01
CA GLY A 228 -20.95 42.43 7.62
C GLY A 228 -20.95 40.99 7.06
N ARG A 229 -22.01 40.68 6.31
CA ARG A 229 -22.20 39.35 5.68
C ARG A 229 -22.18 39.50 4.16
N ILE A 230 -21.31 38.72 3.51
CA ILE A 230 -21.09 38.74 2.06
C ILE A 230 -21.70 37.48 1.45
N ALA A 231 -22.21 37.60 0.23
CA ALA A 231 -22.65 36.45 -0.57
C ALA A 231 -21.49 35.99 -1.48
N PRO A 232 -20.84 34.85 -1.21
CA PRO A 232 -19.81 34.33 -2.10
C PRO A 232 -20.43 33.84 -3.41
N ARG A 233 -19.60 33.60 -4.44
CA ARG A 233 -20.09 33.12 -5.73
C ARG A 233 -20.55 31.67 -5.64
N ALA A 234 -21.71 31.35 -6.19
CA ALA A 234 -22.37 30.05 -6.03
C ALA A 234 -21.52 28.86 -6.52
N TRP A 235 -20.66 29.07 -7.52
CA TRP A 235 -19.85 28.00 -8.10
C TRP A 235 -18.86 27.37 -7.10
N ILE A 236 -18.38 28.10 -6.08
CA ILE A 236 -17.47 27.51 -5.08
C ILE A 236 -18.20 26.50 -4.21
N PHE A 237 -19.46 26.78 -3.85
CA PHE A 237 -20.28 25.84 -3.08
C PHE A 237 -20.62 24.60 -3.90
N GLN A 238 -20.92 24.76 -5.20
CA GLN A 238 -21.10 23.60 -6.08
C GLN A 238 -19.85 22.73 -6.09
N TYR A 239 -18.66 23.32 -6.23
CA TYR A 239 -17.40 22.57 -6.16
C TYR A 239 -17.23 21.85 -4.80
N LEU A 240 -17.51 22.53 -3.69
CA LEU A 240 -17.41 21.93 -2.35
C LEU A 240 -18.40 20.76 -2.17
N ASP A 241 -19.61 20.88 -2.69
CA ASP A 241 -20.63 19.83 -2.63
C ASP A 241 -20.26 18.63 -3.51
N ASP A 242 -19.79 18.88 -4.73
CA ASP A 242 -19.30 17.85 -5.64
C ASP A 242 -18.08 17.12 -5.04
N ALA A 243 -17.14 17.87 -4.46
CA ALA A 243 -15.96 17.33 -3.81
C ALA A 243 -16.34 16.48 -2.59
N ALA A 244 -17.26 16.97 -1.76
CA ALA A 244 -17.77 16.22 -0.61
C ALA A 244 -18.51 14.94 -1.02
N ALA A 245 -19.20 14.93 -2.16
CA ALA A 245 -19.83 13.73 -2.70
C ALA A 245 -18.79 12.69 -3.16
N VAL A 246 -17.72 13.12 -3.82
CA VAL A 246 -16.60 12.25 -4.20
C VAL A 246 -15.88 11.71 -2.96
N LEU A 247 -15.57 12.57 -1.98
CA LEU A 247 -14.92 12.18 -0.72
C LEU A 247 -15.77 11.18 0.09
N LYS A 248 -17.10 11.28 -0.01
CA LYS A 248 -18.00 10.31 0.63
C LYS A 248 -17.85 8.90 0.04
N GLN A 249 -17.55 8.78 -1.24
CA GLN A 249 -17.31 7.48 -1.87
C GLN A 249 -15.85 7.02 -1.67
N LYS A 250 -14.91 7.95 -1.85
CA LYS A 250 -13.46 7.72 -1.83
C LYS A 250 -12.82 8.76 -0.92
N PRO A 251 -12.64 8.48 0.38
CA PRO A 251 -12.21 9.49 1.36
C PRO A 251 -10.82 10.07 1.05
N GLY A 252 -9.95 9.29 0.41
CA GLY A 252 -8.63 9.71 -0.06
C GLY A 252 -8.60 10.21 -1.51
N ALA A 253 -9.73 10.59 -2.09
CA ALA A 253 -9.78 11.06 -3.48
C ALA A 253 -8.98 12.34 -3.71
N ASN A 254 -8.40 12.45 -4.90
CA ASN A 254 -7.72 13.67 -5.33
C ASN A 254 -8.73 14.77 -5.67
N VAL A 255 -8.97 15.68 -4.74
CA VAL A 255 -9.86 16.84 -4.90
C VAL A 255 -9.36 17.89 -5.91
N LYS A 256 -8.15 17.73 -6.45
CA LYS A 256 -7.62 18.51 -7.58
C LYS A 256 -7.93 17.87 -8.94
N ASP A 257 -8.66 16.75 -8.97
CA ASP A 257 -9.00 16.06 -10.22
C ASP A 257 -9.63 17.02 -11.24
N PRO A 258 -9.16 17.05 -12.50
CA PRO A 258 -9.70 17.94 -13.51
C PRO A 258 -11.20 17.78 -13.74
N GLY A 259 -11.74 16.56 -13.61
CA GLY A 259 -13.17 16.28 -13.72
C GLY A 259 -13.99 16.92 -12.60
N LEU A 260 -13.38 17.16 -11.44
CA LEU A 260 -14.02 17.86 -10.31
C LEU A 260 -13.91 19.39 -10.44
N VAL A 261 -12.77 19.88 -10.94
CA VAL A 261 -12.50 21.33 -11.07
C VAL A 261 -13.17 21.94 -12.31
N VAL A 262 -13.47 21.14 -13.34
CA VAL A 262 -14.00 21.63 -14.64
C VAL A 262 -15.30 22.42 -14.50
N GLY A 263 -16.18 22.04 -13.57
CA GLY A 263 -17.43 22.75 -13.31
C GLY A 263 -17.18 24.19 -12.86
N ALA A 264 -16.29 24.38 -11.89
CA ALA A 264 -15.85 25.70 -11.44
C ALA A 264 -15.14 26.47 -12.58
N HIS A 265 -14.26 25.79 -13.33
CA HIS A 265 -13.54 26.39 -14.45
C HIS A 265 -14.50 26.99 -15.49
N HIS A 266 -15.51 26.24 -15.94
CA HIS A 266 -16.49 26.74 -16.91
C HIS A 266 -17.24 27.98 -16.39
N LYS A 267 -17.63 27.98 -15.11
CA LYS A 267 -18.31 29.14 -14.49
C LYS A 267 -17.39 30.36 -14.37
N ILE A 268 -16.11 30.15 -14.05
CA ILE A 268 -15.10 31.21 -14.00
C ILE A 268 -14.89 31.82 -15.38
N MET A 269 -14.75 30.99 -16.43
CA MET A 269 -14.48 31.48 -17.79
C MET A 269 -15.68 32.19 -18.43
N ALA A 270 -16.90 31.81 -18.04
CA ALA A 270 -18.12 32.49 -18.46
C ALA A 270 -18.34 33.86 -17.78
N CYS A 271 -17.49 34.24 -16.82
CA CYS A 271 -17.63 35.49 -16.08
C CYS A 271 -17.22 36.71 -16.92
N HIS A 272 -18.02 37.78 -16.89
CA HIS A 272 -17.70 39.04 -17.56
C HIS A 272 -16.55 39.82 -16.91
N ASN A 273 -16.29 39.62 -15.62
CA ASN A 273 -15.17 40.25 -14.92
C ASN A 273 -13.83 39.61 -15.32
N LEU A 274 -12.93 40.40 -15.91
CA LEU A 274 -11.61 39.95 -16.37
C LEU A 274 -10.72 39.45 -15.23
N SER A 275 -10.73 40.12 -14.07
CA SER A 275 -9.97 39.68 -12.89
C SER A 275 -10.44 38.30 -12.43
N CYS A 276 -11.75 38.04 -12.47
CA CYS A 276 -12.28 36.72 -12.11
C CYS A 276 -11.81 35.62 -13.09
N ARG A 277 -11.79 35.90 -14.40
CA ARG A 277 -11.29 34.93 -15.40
C ARG A 277 -9.80 34.63 -15.24
N ILE A 278 -8.99 35.62 -14.87
CA ILE A 278 -7.55 35.47 -14.68
C ILE A 278 -7.23 34.78 -13.34
N ASN A 279 -7.87 35.22 -12.26
CA ASN A 279 -7.49 34.83 -10.90
C ASN A 279 -8.31 33.67 -10.35
N GLY A 280 -9.53 33.44 -10.84
CA GLY A 280 -10.47 32.50 -10.22
C GLY A 280 -9.93 31.07 -10.10
N LEU A 281 -9.29 30.54 -11.16
CA LEU A 281 -8.69 29.20 -11.12
C LEU A 281 -7.42 29.13 -10.25
N ARG A 282 -6.62 30.20 -10.27
CA ARG A 282 -5.42 30.30 -9.44
C ARG A 282 -5.79 30.32 -7.97
N ASP A 283 -6.79 31.11 -7.62
CA ASP A 283 -7.34 31.24 -6.27
C ASP A 283 -7.94 29.92 -5.80
N LEU A 284 -8.70 29.23 -6.67
CA LEU A 284 -9.25 27.91 -6.36
C LEU A 284 -8.13 26.89 -6.12
N SER A 285 -7.11 26.86 -6.98
CA SER A 285 -5.96 25.96 -6.82
C SER A 285 -5.18 26.24 -5.53
N LYS A 286 -4.98 27.52 -5.20
CA LYS A 286 -4.35 27.96 -3.95
C LYS A 286 -5.16 27.51 -2.74
N PHE A 287 -6.45 27.77 -2.72
CA PHE A 287 -7.36 27.32 -1.66
C PHE A 287 -7.33 25.79 -1.49
N ILE A 288 -7.38 25.04 -2.60
CA ILE A 288 -7.36 23.57 -2.54
C ILE A 288 -6.06 23.08 -1.89
N ALA A 289 -4.92 23.63 -2.30
CA ALA A 289 -3.62 23.20 -1.82
C ALA A 289 -3.35 23.61 -0.36
N GLU A 290 -3.69 24.84 0.02
CA GLU A 290 -3.27 25.44 1.30
C GLU A 290 -4.29 25.25 2.43
N LYS A 291 -5.57 25.03 2.11
CA LYS A 291 -6.66 24.97 3.09
C LYS A 291 -7.50 23.70 2.97
N TYR A 292 -7.96 23.38 1.76
CA TYR A 292 -8.92 22.28 1.53
C TYR A 292 -8.30 20.91 1.83
N VAL A 293 -7.19 20.57 1.17
CA VAL A 293 -6.50 19.27 1.34
C VAL A 293 -5.99 19.07 2.77
N PRO A 294 -5.32 20.05 3.41
CA PRO A 294 -4.87 19.90 4.80
C PRO A 294 -6.02 19.60 5.77
N ALA A 295 -7.15 20.30 5.66
CA ALA A 295 -8.28 20.08 6.56
C ALA A 295 -8.96 18.72 6.36
N ILE A 296 -9.05 18.24 5.12
CA ILE A 296 -9.54 16.88 4.84
C ILE A 296 -8.59 15.85 5.46
N ASN A 297 -7.29 16.01 5.26
CA ASN A 297 -6.29 15.11 5.84
C ASN A 297 -6.34 15.12 7.36
N GLU A 298 -6.40 16.28 8.00
CA GLU A 298 -6.55 16.42 9.45
C GLU A 298 -7.81 15.70 9.97
N ALA A 299 -8.94 15.86 9.27
CA ALA A 299 -10.18 15.17 9.62
C ALA A 299 -10.08 13.65 9.49
N ILE A 300 -9.35 13.15 8.48
CA ILE A 300 -9.09 11.71 8.30
C ILE A 300 -8.10 11.20 9.37
N ASP A 301 -7.05 11.97 9.67
CA ASP A 301 -6.01 11.61 10.64
C ASP A 301 -6.56 11.53 12.06
N ALA A 302 -7.61 12.29 12.36
CA ALA A 302 -8.35 12.22 13.62
C ALA A 302 -9.20 10.93 13.77
N VAL A 303 -9.40 10.15 12.71
CA VAL A 303 -10.17 8.89 12.77
C VAL A 303 -9.27 7.75 13.21
N PRO A 304 -9.50 7.14 14.39
CA PRO A 304 -8.66 6.04 14.86
C PRO A 304 -8.99 4.73 14.13
N LEU A 305 -7.96 4.03 13.68
CA LEU A 305 -8.04 2.64 13.27
C LEU A 305 -7.92 1.75 14.52
N ARG A 306 -8.97 0.95 14.81
CA ARG A 306 -9.04 0.07 15.99
C ARG A 306 -9.01 -1.38 15.54
N ILE A 307 -7.84 -2.02 15.62
CA ILE A 307 -7.58 -3.38 15.14
C ILE A 307 -7.35 -4.32 16.31
#